data_AF-A0A6P1KY86-F1
#
_entry.id   AF-A0A6P1KY86-F1
#
_cell.length_a   1.000
_cell.length_b   1.000
_cell.length_c   1.000
_cell.angle_alpha   90.00
_cell.angle_beta   90.00
_cell.angle_gamma   90.00
#
_symmetry.space_group_name_H-M   'P 1'
#
loop_
_entity.id
_entity.type
_entity.pdbx_description
1 polymer ?
#
loop_
_entity_poly.entity_id
_entity_poly.type
_entity_poly.pdbx_seq_one_letter_code
_entity_poly.pdbx_strand_id
1 'polypeptide(L)'
;MADTSKRGFASMDDDKQREIASKGGQAAHEKGTAHEFTSEEAREAGHKGGEAVSQDREHMAEIGREGGKKSHSGSRNQDSDDADSEEKGTQGGTPEQHAEAGRQSHKNK
;
A
#
# COMPACT_ATOMS: atom_id res chain seq x y z
N MET A 1 -30.67 -8.47 39.87
CA MET A 1 -30.41 -8.05 38.47
C MET A 1 -28.93 -7.73 38.36
N ALA A 2 -28.20 -8.38 37.46
CA ALA A 2 -26.77 -8.13 37.29
C ALA A 2 -26.58 -6.80 36.56
N ASP A 3 -25.95 -5.84 37.22
CA ASP A 3 -25.60 -4.54 36.69
C ASP A 3 -24.53 -4.72 35.60
N THR A 4 -24.94 -4.66 34.34
CA THR A 4 -24.03 -4.62 33.19
C THR A 4 -23.43 -3.22 33.07
N SER A 5 -22.76 -2.77 34.12
CA SER A 5 -21.86 -1.62 34.08
C SER A 5 -20.91 -1.79 32.90
N LYS A 6 -20.74 -0.72 32.10
CA LYS A 6 -19.85 -0.56 30.92
C LYS A 6 -18.39 -0.98 31.19
N ARG A 7 -18.16 -2.26 31.43
CA ARG A 7 -16.87 -2.85 31.80
C ARG A 7 -16.48 -3.84 30.72
N GLY A 8 -15.28 -3.64 30.19
CA GLY A 8 -14.70 -4.53 29.20
C GLY A 8 -14.02 -3.75 28.09
N PHE A 9 -13.21 -4.47 27.33
CA PHE A 9 -12.42 -3.92 26.24
C PHE A 9 -13.29 -3.29 25.14
N ALA A 10 -14.47 -3.88 24.88
CA ALA A 10 -15.45 -3.38 23.91
C ALA A 10 -16.30 -2.20 24.41
N SER A 11 -16.19 -1.81 25.69
CA SER A 11 -16.90 -0.66 26.26
C SER A 11 -16.00 0.57 26.42
N MET A 12 -14.72 0.46 26.07
CA MET A 12 -13.75 1.57 26.06
C MET A 12 -13.90 2.43 24.80
N ASP A 13 -13.31 3.62 24.81
CA ASP A 13 -13.16 4.45 23.63
C ASP A 13 -12.28 3.77 22.56
N ASP A 14 -12.65 3.93 21.29
CA ASP A 14 -12.00 3.25 20.15
C ASP A 14 -10.50 3.55 20.06
N ASP A 15 -10.09 4.80 20.30
CA ASP A 15 -8.68 5.20 20.28
C ASP A 15 -7.88 4.44 21.34
N LYS A 16 -8.45 4.31 22.54
CA LYS A 16 -7.84 3.57 23.64
C LYS A 16 -7.80 2.08 23.36
N GLN A 17 -8.85 1.53 22.75
CA GLN A 17 -8.87 0.13 22.33
C GLN A 17 -7.78 -0.16 21.30
N ARG A 18 -7.62 0.71 20.31
CA ARG A 18 -6.58 0.60 19.27
C ARG A 18 -5.18 0.71 19.87
N GLU A 19 -4.96 1.64 20.80
CA GLU A 19 -3.68 1.78 21.48
C GLU A 19 -3.33 0.52 22.26
N ILE A 20 -4.26 -0.05 23.02
CA ILE A 20 -4.01 -1.27 23.79
C ILE A 20 -3.81 -2.47 22.86
N ALA A 21 -4.59 -2.59 21.78
CA ALA A 21 -4.41 -3.64 20.78
C ALA A 21 -3.03 -3.54 20.10
N SER A 22 -2.61 -2.33 19.74
CA SER A 22 -1.29 -2.07 19.16
C SER A 22 -0.17 -2.45 20.10
N LYS A 23 -0.24 -2.03 21.38
CA LYS A 23 0.73 -2.40 22.42
C LYS A 23 0.76 -3.91 22.67
N GLY A 24 -0.40 -4.57 22.64
CA GLY A 24 -0.50 -6.02 22.79
C GLY A 24 0.19 -6.77 21.65
N GLY A 25 0.01 -6.33 20.40
CA GLY A 25 0.69 -6.88 19.24
C GLY A 25 2.21 -6.71 19.31
N GLN A 26 2.68 -5.49 19.63
CA GLN A 26 4.11 -5.20 19.82
C GLN A 26 4.72 -6.09 20.91
N ALA A 27 4.07 -6.16 22.07
CA ALA A 27 4.55 -6.98 23.18
C ALA A 27 4.57 -8.48 22.83
N ALA A 28 3.65 -8.97 22.00
CA ALA A 28 3.62 -10.37 21.58
C ALA A 28 4.80 -10.73 20.66
N HIS A 29 5.16 -9.82 19.76
CA HIS A 29 6.36 -9.91 18.92
C HIS A 29 7.64 -9.80 19.76
N GLU A 30 7.75 -8.79 20.63
CA GLU A 30 8.90 -8.62 21.52
C GLU A 30 9.15 -9.84 22.43
N LYS A 31 8.07 -10.50 22.87
CA LYS A 31 8.15 -11.71 23.70
C LYS A 31 8.35 -13.00 22.90
N GLY A 32 8.37 -12.95 21.57
CA GLY A 32 8.50 -14.13 20.70
C GLY A 32 7.30 -15.09 20.77
N THR A 33 6.16 -14.61 21.24
CA THR A 33 4.91 -15.39 21.28
C THR A 33 4.11 -15.28 19.97
N ALA A 34 4.38 -14.24 19.19
CA ALA A 34 3.81 -14.06 17.86
C ALA A 34 4.60 -14.89 16.83
N HIS A 35 3.93 -15.19 15.71
CA HIS A 35 4.59 -15.77 14.55
C HIS A 35 5.42 -14.69 13.85
N GLU A 36 6.73 -14.94 13.73
CA GLU A 36 7.65 -14.12 12.96
C GLU A 36 7.64 -14.60 11.52
N PHE A 37 7.23 -13.73 10.61
CA PHE A 37 7.28 -14.05 9.19
C PHE A 37 8.73 -13.95 8.72
N THR A 38 9.20 -14.99 8.06
CA THR A 38 10.40 -14.86 7.23
C THR A 38 10.13 -13.92 6.06
N SER A 39 11.17 -13.29 5.52
CA SER A 39 11.03 -12.41 4.34
C SER A 39 10.38 -13.12 3.14
N GLU A 40 10.60 -14.43 3.02
CA GLU A 40 9.99 -15.25 1.98
C GLU A 40 8.49 -15.47 2.23
N GLU A 41 8.09 -15.84 3.46
CA GLU A 41 6.68 -16.01 3.83
C GLU A 41 5.89 -14.70 3.74
N ALA A 42 6.48 -13.58 4.19
CA ALA A 42 5.87 -12.27 4.07
C ALA A 42 5.62 -11.91 2.59
N ARG A 43 6.56 -12.27 1.71
CA ARG A 43 6.45 -12.07 0.27
C ARG A 43 5.37 -12.96 -0.34
N GLU A 44 5.30 -14.23 0.04
CA GLU A 44 4.27 -15.16 -0.45
C GLU A 44 2.87 -14.74 0.01
N ALA A 45 2.71 -14.35 1.28
CA ALA A 45 1.46 -13.82 1.80
C ALA A 45 1.04 -12.54 1.08
N GLY A 46 1.98 -11.62 0.84
CA GLY A 46 1.76 -10.41 0.06
C GLY A 46 1.39 -10.71 -1.39
N HIS A 47 2.05 -11.68 -2.03
CA HIS A 47 1.76 -12.13 -3.38
C HIS A 47 0.33 -12.68 -3.47
N LYS A 48 -0.03 -13.61 -2.57
CA LYS A 48 -1.36 -14.22 -2.52
C LYS A 48 -2.47 -13.18 -2.28
N GLY A 49 -2.22 -12.22 -1.39
CA GLY A 49 -3.12 -11.10 -1.17
C GLY A 49 -3.26 -10.23 -2.43
N GLY A 50 -2.14 -9.90 -3.06
CA GLY A 50 -2.11 -9.12 -4.30
C GLY A 50 -2.83 -9.83 -5.45
N GLU A 51 -2.63 -11.14 -5.61
CA GLU A 51 -3.33 -11.96 -6.61
C GLU A 51 -4.85 -11.95 -6.39
N ALA A 52 -5.31 -12.00 -5.14
CA ALA A 52 -6.74 -11.97 -4.83
C ALA A 52 -7.38 -10.63 -5.22
N VAL A 53 -6.71 -9.51 -4.93
CA VAL A 53 -7.24 -8.16 -5.20
C VAL A 53 -7.04 -7.77 -6.68
N SER A 54 -5.99 -8.26 -7.34
CA SER A 54 -5.63 -7.87 -8.72
C SER A 54 -6.51 -8.47 -9.83
N GLN A 55 -7.48 -9.33 -9.47
CA GLN A 55 -8.46 -9.86 -10.42
C GLN A 55 -9.31 -8.74 -11.04
N ASP A 56 -9.59 -7.68 -10.29
CA ASP A 56 -10.29 -6.49 -10.81
C ASP A 56 -9.30 -5.48 -11.38
N ARG A 57 -9.14 -5.54 -12.71
CA ARG A 57 -8.27 -4.64 -13.46
C ARG A 57 -8.74 -3.19 -13.42
N GLU A 58 -10.04 -2.93 -13.43
CA GLU A 58 -10.58 -1.56 -13.44
C GLU A 58 -10.33 -0.88 -12.10
N HIS A 59 -10.59 -1.60 -11.01
CA HIS A 59 -10.29 -1.17 -9.65
C HIS A 59 -8.80 -0.89 -9.44
N MET A 60 -7.91 -1.78 -9.92
CA MET A 60 -6.46 -1.57 -9.82
C MET A 60 -5.99 -0.35 -10.62
N ALA A 61 -6.57 -0.12 -11.80
CA ALA A 61 -6.26 1.06 -12.61
C ALA A 61 -6.73 2.36 -11.94
N GLU A 62 -7.83 2.33 -11.20
CA GLU A 62 -8.29 3.47 -10.41
C GLU A 62 -7.36 3.76 -9.22
N ILE A 63 -7.02 2.74 -8.42
CA ILE A 63 -6.07 2.86 -7.30
C ILE A 63 -4.72 3.38 -7.79
N GLY A 64 -4.18 2.83 -8.88
CA GLY A 64 -2.91 3.27 -9.45
C GLY A 64 -2.96 4.73 -9.92
N ARG A 65 -4.06 5.15 -10.55
CA ARG A 65 -4.28 6.55 -10.94
C ARG A 65 -4.36 7.47 -9.73
N GLU A 66 -5.04 7.07 -8.65
CA GLU A 66 -5.14 7.87 -7.43
C GLU A 66 -3.78 7.96 -6.69
N GLY A 67 -3.04 6.86 -6.61
CA GLY A 67 -1.70 6.82 -6.02
C GLY A 67 -0.71 7.71 -6.77
N GLY A 68 -0.71 7.66 -8.10
CA GLY A 68 0.08 8.56 -8.94
C GLY A 68 -0.30 10.03 -8.77
N LYS A 69 -1.57 10.32 -8.47
CA LYS A 69 -2.04 11.67 -8.18
C LYS A 69 -1.56 12.22 -6.84
N LYS A 70 -1.29 11.37 -5.87
CA LYS A 70 -0.83 11.79 -4.53
C LYS A 70 0.70 11.90 -4.47
N SER A 71 1.43 11.15 -5.30
CA SER A 71 2.89 11.20 -5.36
C SER A 71 3.43 12.43 -6.09
N HIS A 72 2.71 12.96 -7.08
CA HIS A 72 3.16 14.13 -7.84
C HIS A 72 3.03 15.47 -7.09
N SER A 73 2.30 15.53 -5.96
CA SER A 73 2.23 16.72 -5.11
C SER A 73 3.38 16.84 -4.10
N GLY A 74 4.24 15.82 -3.96
CA GLY A 74 5.37 15.81 -3.02
C GLY A 74 6.70 16.30 -3.59
N SER A 75 6.80 16.55 -4.91
CA SER A 75 8.07 16.84 -5.60
C SER A 75 7.99 18.12 -6.44
N ARG A 76 7.62 19.23 -5.80
CA ARG A 76 7.77 20.58 -6.37
C ARG A 76 8.46 21.48 -5.35
N ASN A 77 9.78 21.32 -5.23
CA ASN A 77 10.66 22.38 -4.76
C ASN A 77 12.03 22.21 -5.41
N GLN A 78 12.36 23.19 -6.27
CA GLN A 78 13.68 23.54 -6.83
C GLN A 78 14.27 22.49 -7.80
N ASP A 79 14.61 22.80 -9.05
CA ASP A 79 15.26 24.01 -9.54
C ASP A 79 14.65 24.53 -10.84
N SER A 80 14.66 25.86 -10.93
CA SER A 80 14.40 26.62 -12.13
C SER A 80 15.75 26.70 -12.86
N ASP A 81 15.88 26.06 -14.02
CA ASP A 81 16.88 26.47 -15.01
C ASP A 81 16.35 26.19 -16.42
N ASP A 82 16.48 27.24 -17.21
CA ASP A 82 16.04 27.49 -18.57
C ASP A 82 16.69 26.53 -19.58
N ALA A 83 15.88 25.83 -20.39
CA ALA A 83 16.20 25.50 -21.79
C ALA A 83 15.04 24.73 -22.45
N ASP A 84 14.38 25.39 -23.39
CA ASP A 84 13.73 24.87 -24.61
C ASP A 84 13.75 23.33 -24.76
N SER A 85 12.66 22.67 -24.40
CA SER A 85 12.33 21.33 -24.89
C SER A 85 10.83 21.12 -24.82
N GLU A 86 10.27 20.80 -25.98
CA GLU A 86 8.86 20.54 -26.25
C GLU A 86 8.19 19.79 -25.08
N GLU A 87 7.10 20.37 -24.57
CA GLU A 87 6.31 19.85 -23.45
C GLU A 87 6.00 18.37 -23.63
N LYS A 88 6.73 17.53 -22.90
CA LYS A 88 6.33 16.18 -22.57
C LYS A 88 6.57 15.98 -21.09
N GLY A 89 5.68 16.54 -20.28
CA GLY A 89 5.52 16.09 -18.90
C GLY A 89 5.45 14.56 -18.93
N THR A 90 6.18 13.91 -18.03
CA THR A 90 6.22 12.44 -17.87
C THR A 90 4.89 11.93 -17.32
N GLN A 91 3.80 12.25 -18.01
CA GLN A 91 2.52 11.60 -17.90
C GLN A 91 2.79 10.16 -18.30
N GLY A 92 2.73 9.26 -17.31
CA GLY A 92 2.95 7.83 -17.49
C GLY A 92 2.23 7.37 -18.76
N GLY A 93 2.99 6.69 -19.63
CA GLY A 93 2.54 6.33 -20.97
C GLY A 93 1.15 5.70 -20.97
N THR A 94 0.47 5.81 -22.09
CA THR A 94 -0.87 5.22 -22.28
C THR A 94 -0.88 3.73 -21.93
N PRO A 95 -2.03 3.16 -21.54
CA PRO A 95 -2.15 1.72 -21.25
C PRO A 95 -1.60 0.82 -22.38
N GLU A 96 -1.68 1.27 -23.64
CA GLU A 96 -1.07 0.58 -24.79
C GLU A 96 0.46 0.61 -24.75
N GLN A 97 1.08 1.74 -24.42
CA GLN A 97 2.53 1.86 -24.27
C GLN A 97 3.06 0.98 -23.14
N HIS A 98 2.33 0.86 -22.03
CA HIS A 98 2.71 -0.04 -20.93
C HIS A 98 2.56 -1.51 -21.33
N ALA A 99 1.51 -1.86 -22.06
CA ALA A 99 1.32 -3.21 -22.61
C ALA A 99 2.39 -3.56 -23.64
N GLU A 100 2.82 -2.60 -24.48
CA GLU A 100 3.89 -2.79 -25.46
C GLU A 100 5.26 -2.97 -24.78
N ALA A 101 5.57 -2.15 -23.77
CA ALA A 101 6.80 -2.30 -22.98
C ALA A 101 6.86 -3.67 -22.27
N GLY A 102 5.74 -4.13 -21.70
CA GLY A 102 5.65 -5.48 -21.13
C GLY A 102 5.88 -6.59 -22.15
N ARG A 103 5.35 -6.44 -23.38
CA ARG A 103 5.57 -7.41 -24.48
C ARG A 103 7.02 -7.42 -24.98
N GLN A 104 7.72 -6.28 -24.94
CA GLN A 104 9.12 -6.20 -25.35
C GLN A 104 10.07 -6.83 -24.32
N SER A 105 9.74 -6.79 -23.03
CA SER A 105 10.54 -7.39 -21.95
C SER A 105 10.73 -8.91 -22.07
N HIS A 106 9.83 -9.61 -22.77
CA HIS A 106 9.92 -11.07 -22.93
C HIS A 106 10.75 -11.53 -24.13
N LYS A 107 11.31 -10.60 -24.92
CA LYS A 107 12.05 -10.93 -26.15
C LYS A 107 13.56 -11.11 -25.95
N ASN A 108 14.08 -10.82 -24.76
CA ASN A 108 15.47 -11.12 -24.42
C ASN A 108 15.50 -12.36 -23.54
N LYS A 109 15.62 -13.53 -24.17
CA LYS A 109 16.03 -14.77 -23.52
C LYS A 109 17.31 -15.27 -24.19
#